data_AF-Q7YZN8-F1
#
_entry.id   AF-Q7YZN8-F1
#
_cell.length_a   1.000
_cell.length_b   1.000
_cell.length_c   1.000
_cell.angle_alpha   90.00
_cell.angle_beta   90.00
_cell.angle_gamma   90.00
#
_symmetry.space_group_name_H-M   'P 1'
#
loop_
_entity.id
_entity.type
_entity.pdbx_description
1 polymer ?
#
loop_
_entity_poly.entity_id
_entity_poly.type
_entity_poly.pdbx_seq_one_letter_code
_entity_poly.pdbx_strand_id
1 'polypeptide(L)'
;TKEHALLAKSLGIMELIVAVNKMDSIEWDQSRYDYIVETIKTFLVHAKFNEKNIRFIPISGFTGENLIDRQESKLLKWYDSKQPTLIECIDSFSVGERLLNKPFRMNISDVYKSSSKGYVAVGGKIEAGLLGNGDKILISPGNDICTIKSIRRNNLESEWAVGGDNVDLSLVVENPSILRVGCILSDPEKPIPLSKRFIAQIVTFTLPIPMTNGYQVVFHAHSMEEPATITRLISLLDSNGAVSKKNPRCISDTCTALVEITLGRLSCLELYSSYRQLGRFTLRNGGVTIAAGLITEFYDNPPKKSSSSPLTTTTTTTSNKK
;
A
#
# COMPACT_ATOMS: atom_id res chain seq x y z
N THR A 1 -13.78 -12.71 -3.39
CA THR A 1 -13.97 -13.61 -2.22
C THR A 1 -13.68 -12.82 -0.94
N LYS A 2 -14.10 -13.33 0.24
CA LYS A 2 -14.04 -12.60 1.53
C LYS A 2 -12.64 -12.10 1.89
N GLU A 3 -11.61 -12.93 1.71
CA GLU A 3 -10.21 -12.55 1.99
C GLU A 3 -9.75 -11.36 1.13
N HIS A 4 -10.01 -11.39 -0.20
CA HIS A 4 -9.64 -10.29 -1.09
C HIS A 4 -10.30 -8.96 -0.71
N ALA A 5 -11.54 -8.98 -0.21
CA ALA A 5 -12.21 -7.77 0.24
C ALA A 5 -11.59 -7.21 1.54
N LEU A 6 -11.19 -8.07 2.47
CA LEU A 6 -10.45 -7.66 3.68
C LEU A 6 -9.09 -7.08 3.31
N LEU A 7 -8.37 -7.73 2.40
CA LEU A 7 -7.10 -7.23 1.87
C LEU A 7 -7.26 -5.87 1.18
N ALA A 8 -8.27 -5.72 0.33
CA ALA A 8 -8.58 -4.45 -0.33
C ALA A 8 -8.82 -3.33 0.70
N LYS A 9 -9.60 -3.61 1.74
CA LYS A 9 -9.84 -2.66 2.83
C LYS A 9 -8.54 -2.26 3.53
N SER A 10 -7.73 -3.25 3.86
CA SER A 10 -6.44 -3.08 4.54
C SER A 10 -5.43 -2.27 3.72
N LEU A 11 -5.47 -2.40 2.39
CA LEU A 11 -4.69 -1.59 1.45
C LEU A 11 -5.24 -0.15 1.31
N GLY A 12 -6.38 0.15 1.93
CA GLY A 12 -6.98 1.48 1.95
C GLY A 12 -7.91 1.75 0.77
N ILE A 13 -8.39 0.71 0.08
CA ILE A 13 -9.41 0.86 -0.95
C ILE A 13 -10.74 1.21 -0.27
N MET A 14 -11.30 2.36 -0.64
CA MET A 14 -12.51 2.91 -0.01
C MET A 14 -13.78 2.74 -0.85
N GLU A 15 -13.62 2.61 -2.17
CA GLU A 15 -14.70 2.46 -3.13
C GLU A 15 -14.58 1.10 -3.83
N LEU A 16 -15.70 0.40 -4.00
CA LEU A 16 -15.71 -0.97 -4.49
C LEU A 16 -16.87 -1.23 -5.46
N ILE A 17 -16.57 -1.85 -6.59
CA ILE A 17 -17.57 -2.46 -7.46
C ILE A 17 -17.55 -3.97 -7.23
N VAL A 18 -18.72 -4.53 -6.96
CA VAL A 18 -18.96 -5.96 -6.86
C VAL A 18 -19.68 -6.40 -8.13
N ALA A 19 -18.92 -6.94 -9.07
CA ALA A 19 -19.46 -7.55 -10.27
C ALA A 19 -19.97 -8.97 -9.96
N VAL A 20 -21.30 -9.16 -9.98
CA VAL A 20 -21.95 -10.46 -9.82
C VAL A 20 -21.94 -11.16 -11.18
N ASN A 21 -20.91 -11.97 -11.41
CA ASN A 21 -20.66 -12.61 -12.69
C ASN A 21 -21.44 -13.93 -12.85
N LYS A 22 -21.53 -14.41 -14.10
CA LYS A 22 -22.20 -15.65 -14.54
C LYS A 22 -23.72 -15.65 -14.36
N MET A 23 -24.36 -14.49 -14.45
CA MET A 23 -25.82 -14.38 -14.36
C MET A 23 -26.55 -15.14 -15.47
N ASP A 24 -25.91 -15.37 -16.61
CA ASP A 24 -26.40 -16.21 -17.71
C ASP A 24 -26.67 -17.66 -17.28
N SER A 25 -25.81 -18.22 -16.42
CA SER A 25 -25.92 -19.62 -15.95
C SER A 25 -27.13 -19.87 -15.04
N ILE A 26 -27.72 -18.79 -14.51
CA ILE A 26 -28.94 -18.81 -13.69
C ILE A 26 -30.08 -18.07 -14.36
N GLU A 27 -29.99 -17.92 -15.69
CA GLU A 27 -31.00 -17.28 -16.54
C GLU A 27 -31.44 -15.88 -16.07
N TRP A 28 -30.51 -15.12 -15.48
CA TRP A 28 -30.76 -13.76 -14.98
C TRP A 28 -31.82 -13.68 -13.89
N ASP A 29 -31.89 -14.69 -13.02
CA ASP A 29 -32.80 -14.71 -11.87
C ASP A 29 -32.51 -13.57 -10.88
N GLN A 30 -33.52 -12.71 -10.67
CA GLN A 30 -33.44 -11.57 -9.77
C GLN A 30 -33.31 -12.01 -8.30
N SER A 31 -34.07 -13.03 -7.89
CA SER A 31 -34.07 -13.48 -6.50
C SER A 31 -32.69 -13.99 -6.07
N ARG A 32 -32.00 -14.70 -6.97
CA ARG A 32 -30.63 -15.12 -6.75
C ARG A 32 -29.65 -13.96 -6.70
N TYR A 33 -29.79 -12.96 -7.56
CA TYR A 33 -28.97 -11.75 -7.51
C TYR A 33 -29.13 -11.03 -6.17
N ASP A 34 -30.37 -10.77 -5.74
CA ASP A 34 -30.69 -10.05 -4.50
C ASP A 34 -30.12 -10.79 -3.28
N TYR A 35 -30.26 -12.12 -3.23
CA TYR A 35 -29.66 -12.95 -2.18
C TYR A 35 -28.13 -12.80 -2.09
N ILE A 36 -27.45 -12.77 -3.25
CA ILE A 36 -25.99 -12.59 -3.31
C ILE A 36 -25.61 -11.19 -2.83
N VAL A 37 -26.35 -10.16 -3.29
CA VAL A 37 -26.12 -8.76 -2.90
C VAL A 37 -26.26 -8.61 -1.39
N GLU A 38 -27.34 -9.09 -0.78
CA GLU A 38 -27.54 -9.00 0.67
C GLU A 38 -26.42 -9.70 1.44
N THR A 39 -26.10 -10.94 1.07
CA THR A 39 -25.07 -11.74 1.75
C THR A 39 -23.70 -11.06 1.70
N ILE A 40 -23.31 -10.53 0.54
CA ILE A 40 -22.02 -9.86 0.36
C ILE A 40 -22.04 -8.48 1.03
N LYS A 41 -23.14 -7.74 0.93
CA LYS A 41 -23.31 -6.42 1.54
C LYS A 41 -23.13 -6.51 3.05
N THR A 42 -23.80 -7.44 3.72
CA THR A 42 -23.64 -7.67 5.17
C THR A 42 -22.19 -7.95 5.53
N PHE A 43 -21.48 -8.75 4.74
CA PHE A 43 -20.06 -9.02 4.98
C PHE A 43 -19.18 -7.76 4.80
N LEU A 44 -19.38 -6.97 3.75
CA LEU A 44 -18.58 -5.77 3.48
C LEU A 44 -18.79 -4.68 4.54
N VAL A 45 -20.02 -4.54 5.05
CA VAL A 45 -20.33 -3.62 6.15
C VAL A 45 -19.63 -4.04 7.45
N HIS A 46 -19.64 -5.33 7.76
CA HIS A 46 -18.86 -5.86 8.89
C HIS A 46 -17.36 -5.62 8.72
N ALA A 47 -16.85 -5.73 7.48
CA ALA A 47 -15.48 -5.36 7.11
C ALA A 47 -15.22 -3.83 7.07
N LYS A 48 -16.17 -3.01 7.55
CA LYS A 48 -16.06 -1.54 7.68
C LYS A 48 -15.97 -0.80 6.36
N PHE A 49 -16.48 -1.37 5.26
CA PHE A 49 -16.75 -0.58 4.06
C PHE A 49 -17.98 0.30 4.27
N ASN A 50 -17.98 1.49 3.67
CA ASN A 50 -19.16 2.36 3.66
C ASN A 50 -20.12 1.84 2.60
N GLU A 51 -21.37 1.56 2.99
CA GLU A 51 -22.41 1.08 2.06
C GLU A 51 -22.58 1.97 0.83
N LYS A 52 -22.44 3.29 0.99
CA LYS A 52 -22.60 4.26 -0.10
C LYS A 52 -21.53 4.14 -1.18
N ASN A 53 -20.39 3.55 -0.84
CA ASN A 53 -19.24 3.41 -1.72
C ASN A 53 -19.15 2.01 -2.35
N ILE A 54 -20.15 1.16 -2.11
CA ILE A 54 -20.22 -0.19 -2.68
C ILE A 54 -21.30 -0.19 -3.75
N ARG A 55 -20.96 -0.63 -4.96
CA ARG A 55 -21.92 -0.80 -6.06
C ARG A 55 -21.96 -2.26 -6.49
N PHE A 56 -23.15 -2.78 -6.73
CA PHE A 56 -23.36 -4.14 -7.21
C PHE A 56 -23.87 -4.09 -8.65
N ILE A 57 -23.26 -4.92 -9.51
CA ILE A 57 -23.58 -4.93 -10.94
C ILE A 57 -23.72 -6.38 -11.40
N PRO A 58 -24.90 -6.80 -11.90
CA PRO A 58 -25.07 -8.12 -12.50
C PRO A 58 -24.42 -8.14 -13.87
N ILE A 59 -23.49 -9.07 -14.13
CA ILE A 59 -22.81 -9.17 -15.43
C ILE A 59 -22.74 -10.62 -15.91
N SER A 60 -22.47 -10.78 -17.20
CA SER A 60 -21.89 -12.02 -17.72
C SER A 60 -20.62 -11.69 -18.50
N GLY A 61 -19.48 -12.10 -17.97
CA GLY A 61 -18.21 -12.00 -18.69
C GLY A 61 -18.13 -12.93 -19.90
N PHE A 62 -18.98 -13.96 -19.99
CA PHE A 62 -18.99 -14.89 -21.11
C PHE A 62 -19.78 -14.35 -22.30
N THR A 63 -20.99 -13.84 -22.06
CA THR A 63 -21.82 -13.26 -23.14
C THR A 63 -21.50 -11.80 -23.42
N GLY A 64 -20.80 -11.11 -22.50
CA GLY A 64 -20.50 -9.69 -22.61
C GLY A 64 -21.59 -8.76 -22.06
N GLU A 65 -22.63 -9.32 -21.46
CA GLU A 65 -23.82 -8.58 -21.03
C GLU A 65 -23.53 -7.67 -19.81
N ASN A 66 -24.02 -6.43 -19.90
CA ASN A 66 -23.89 -5.36 -18.89
C ASN A 66 -22.43 -4.95 -18.59
N LEU A 67 -21.51 -5.27 -19.50
CA LEU A 67 -20.12 -4.77 -19.45
C LEU A 67 -20.01 -3.35 -20.00
N ILE A 68 -20.51 -3.15 -21.23
CA ILE A 68 -20.55 -1.88 -21.96
C ILE A 68 -21.99 -1.59 -22.35
N ASP A 69 -22.61 -2.52 -23.06
CA ASP A 69 -24.00 -2.43 -23.53
C ASP A 69 -24.90 -3.43 -22.79
N ARG A 70 -26.22 -3.25 -22.96
CA ARG A 70 -27.26 -4.14 -22.45
C ARG A 70 -28.17 -4.60 -23.58
N GLN A 71 -28.34 -5.90 -23.71
CA GLN A 71 -29.18 -6.51 -24.73
C GLN A 71 -30.09 -7.62 -24.16
N GLU A 72 -29.79 -8.15 -22.98
CA GLU A 72 -30.53 -9.26 -22.40
C GLU A 72 -31.91 -8.85 -21.89
N SER A 73 -32.94 -9.35 -22.58
CA SER A 73 -34.34 -9.11 -22.26
C SER A 73 -34.72 -9.48 -20.82
N LYS A 74 -34.17 -10.56 -20.25
CA LYS A 74 -34.49 -10.99 -18.88
C LYS A 74 -33.90 -10.05 -17.82
N LEU A 75 -32.67 -9.58 -18.02
CA LEU A 75 -32.02 -8.59 -17.17
C LEU A 75 -32.79 -7.26 -17.17
N LEU A 76 -33.17 -6.79 -18.36
CA LEU A 76 -33.86 -5.51 -18.56
C LEU A 76 -35.25 -5.45 -17.89
N LYS A 77 -35.84 -6.58 -17.49
CA LYS A 77 -37.13 -6.61 -16.78
C LYS A 77 -37.05 -6.09 -15.35
N TRP A 78 -35.90 -6.25 -14.69
CA TRP A 78 -35.76 -5.94 -13.26
C TRP A 78 -34.57 -5.05 -12.95
N TYR A 79 -33.54 -5.04 -13.79
CA TYR A 79 -32.41 -4.14 -13.66
C TYR A 79 -32.68 -2.87 -14.50
N ASP A 80 -33.00 -1.76 -13.81
CA ASP A 80 -33.37 -0.50 -14.46
C ASP A 80 -32.30 -0.03 -15.45
N SER A 81 -32.75 0.32 -16.66
CA SER A 81 -31.96 0.98 -17.70
C SER A 81 -31.14 2.18 -17.24
N LYS A 82 -31.55 2.87 -16.17
CA LYS A 82 -30.84 4.02 -15.58
C LYS A 82 -29.69 3.64 -14.67
N GLN A 83 -29.62 2.38 -14.23
CA GLN A 83 -28.45 1.92 -13.48
C GLN A 83 -27.22 1.95 -14.38
N PRO A 84 -26.02 2.09 -13.83
CA PRO A 84 -24.77 2.10 -14.61
C PRO A 84 -24.30 0.70 -15.03
N THR A 85 -23.70 0.57 -16.20
CA THR A 85 -22.99 -0.65 -16.63
C THR A 85 -21.65 -0.78 -15.88
N LEU A 86 -20.93 -1.88 -16.08
CA LEU A 86 -19.63 -2.06 -15.43
C LEU A 86 -18.66 -0.93 -15.79
N ILE A 87 -18.56 -0.56 -17.08
CA ILE A 87 -17.67 0.50 -17.53
C ILE A 87 -18.08 1.87 -16.99
N GLU A 88 -19.38 2.18 -17.03
CA GLU A 88 -19.91 3.45 -16.49
C GLU A 88 -19.66 3.58 -14.98
N CYS A 89 -19.72 2.47 -14.24
CA CYS A 89 -19.35 2.48 -12.83
C CYS A 89 -17.86 2.76 -12.62
N ILE A 90 -16.98 2.15 -13.43
CA ILE A 90 -15.53 2.39 -13.35
C ILE A 90 -15.23 3.87 -13.64
N ASP A 91 -15.83 4.42 -14.69
CA ASP A 91 -15.64 5.82 -15.10
C ASP A 91 -16.19 6.82 -14.09
N SER A 92 -17.19 6.43 -13.30
CA SER A 92 -17.78 7.30 -12.27
C SER A 92 -16.94 7.45 -11.01
N PHE A 93 -15.86 6.68 -10.85
CA PHE A 93 -15.00 6.80 -9.67
C PHE A 93 -14.20 8.09 -9.69
N SER A 94 -14.09 8.71 -8.52
CA SER A 94 -13.28 9.90 -8.36
C SER A 94 -11.80 9.56 -8.36
N VAL A 95 -10.99 10.36 -9.05
CA VAL A 95 -9.53 10.19 -9.02
C VAL A 95 -9.00 10.65 -7.67
N GLY A 96 -8.28 9.78 -6.97
CA GLY A 96 -7.65 10.11 -5.70
C GLY A 96 -6.56 11.17 -5.82
N GLU A 97 -6.23 11.83 -4.71
CA GLU A 97 -5.16 12.84 -4.65
C GLU A 97 -3.79 12.22 -5.00
N ARG A 98 -3.11 12.81 -5.99
CA ARG A 98 -1.73 12.44 -6.34
C ARG A 98 -0.75 13.19 -5.44
N LEU A 99 0.20 12.47 -4.86
CA LEU A 99 1.21 13.01 -3.93
C LEU A 99 2.36 13.71 -4.66
N LEU A 100 2.07 14.69 -5.51
CA LEU A 100 3.05 15.34 -6.39
C LEU A 100 4.12 16.14 -5.64
N ASN A 101 3.72 16.79 -4.55
CA ASN A 101 4.59 17.68 -3.76
C ASN A 101 5.42 16.94 -2.70
N LYS A 102 5.23 15.62 -2.56
CA LYS A 102 6.00 14.81 -1.63
C LYS A 102 7.30 14.33 -2.28
N PRO A 103 8.35 14.07 -1.49
CA PRO A 103 9.59 13.48 -2.01
C PRO A 103 9.34 12.21 -2.82
N PHE A 104 10.17 12.00 -3.84
CA PHE A 104 10.02 10.88 -4.75
C PHE A 104 10.11 9.53 -4.03
N ARG A 105 9.16 8.64 -4.32
CA ARG A 105 9.13 7.24 -3.88
C ARG A 105 8.56 6.37 -5.00
N MET A 106 9.28 5.32 -5.38
CA MET A 106 8.79 4.31 -6.32
C MET A 106 9.16 2.91 -5.81
N ASN A 107 8.17 2.03 -5.72
CA ASN A 107 8.41 0.62 -5.42
C ASN A 107 8.78 -0.14 -6.70
N ILE A 108 9.81 -0.98 -6.63
CA ILE A 108 10.20 -1.86 -7.73
C ILE A 108 9.39 -3.15 -7.63
N SER A 109 8.58 -3.41 -8.66
CA SER A 109 7.81 -4.64 -8.82
C SER A 109 8.51 -5.64 -9.73
N ASP A 110 9.25 -5.16 -10.73
CA ASP A 110 9.92 -5.99 -11.73
C ASP A 110 11.32 -5.46 -12.03
N VAL A 111 12.25 -6.37 -12.30
CA VAL A 111 13.62 -6.05 -12.74
C VAL A 111 13.95 -6.93 -13.93
N TYR A 112 14.37 -6.33 -15.04
CA TYR A 112 14.69 -7.05 -16.26
C TYR A 112 15.82 -6.37 -17.04
N LYS A 113 16.42 -7.10 -17.98
CA LYS A 113 17.48 -6.54 -18.84
C LYS A 113 16.86 -5.55 -19.82
N SER A 114 17.43 -4.34 -19.92
CA SER A 114 17.01 -3.38 -20.93
C SER A 114 17.45 -3.83 -22.32
N SER A 115 16.69 -3.47 -23.36
CA SER A 115 17.06 -3.70 -24.76
C SER A 115 18.36 -2.98 -25.15
N SER A 116 18.68 -1.90 -24.45
CA SER A 116 19.91 -1.14 -24.63
C SER A 116 21.03 -1.76 -23.79
N LYS A 117 22.13 -2.16 -24.45
CA LYS A 117 23.29 -2.78 -23.79
C LYS A 117 23.82 -1.88 -22.66
N GLY A 118 24.03 -2.47 -21.47
CA GLY A 118 24.62 -1.78 -20.32
C GLY A 118 23.62 -1.13 -19.36
N TYR A 119 22.30 -1.21 -19.63
CA TYR A 119 21.27 -0.66 -18.75
C TYR A 119 20.39 -1.75 -18.13
N VAL A 120 19.85 -1.46 -16.95
CA VAL A 120 18.87 -2.31 -16.26
C VAL A 120 17.52 -1.62 -16.33
N ALA A 121 16.48 -2.34 -16.70
CA ALA A 121 15.13 -1.83 -16.70
C ALA A 121 14.39 -2.29 -15.44
N VAL A 122 13.65 -1.39 -14.81
CA VAL A 122 12.83 -1.67 -13.63
C VAL A 122 11.41 -1.19 -13.86
N GLY A 123 10.46 -2.09 -13.58
CA GLY A 123 9.03 -1.81 -13.62
C GLY A 123 8.51 -1.54 -12.21
N GLY A 124 7.65 -0.55 -12.07
CA GLY A 124 7.09 -0.22 -10.77
C GLY A 124 6.09 0.92 -10.81
N LYS A 125 5.62 1.29 -9.62
CA LYS A 125 4.65 2.36 -9.45
C LYS A 125 5.27 3.50 -8.67
N ILE A 126 5.07 4.71 -9.16
CA ILE A 126 5.48 5.91 -8.42
C ILE A 126 4.41 6.19 -7.37
N GLU A 127 4.77 6.09 -6.10
CA GLU A 127 3.85 6.36 -4.99
C GLU A 127 3.77 7.84 -4.65
N ALA A 128 4.86 8.59 -4.87
CA ALA A 128 4.92 10.03 -4.61
C ALA A 128 6.02 10.72 -5.43
N GLY A 129 5.88 12.04 -5.58
CA GLY A 129 6.84 12.91 -6.24
C GLY A 129 6.74 12.90 -7.76
N LEU A 130 7.77 13.50 -8.37
CA LEU A 130 7.96 13.58 -9.81
C LEU A 130 9.40 13.20 -10.15
N LEU A 131 9.62 12.72 -11.36
CA LEU A 131 10.93 12.43 -11.90
C LEU A 131 10.97 12.77 -13.39
N GLY A 132 12.16 13.02 -13.91
CA GLY A 132 12.45 13.23 -15.32
C GLY A 132 13.64 12.40 -15.80
N ASN A 133 13.80 12.34 -17.11
CA ASN A 133 15.00 11.75 -17.71
C ASN A 133 16.25 12.53 -17.26
N GLY A 134 17.30 11.81 -16.88
CA GLY A 134 18.56 12.37 -16.37
C GLY A 134 18.60 12.57 -14.86
N ASP A 135 17.49 12.40 -14.14
CA ASP A 135 17.48 12.54 -12.68
C ASP A 135 18.33 11.47 -12.01
N LYS A 136 18.96 11.86 -10.90
CA LYS A 136 19.66 10.96 -10.00
C LYS A 136 18.71 10.50 -8.91
N ILE A 137 18.66 9.19 -8.68
CA ILE A 137 17.81 8.56 -7.67
C ILE A 137 18.61 7.58 -6.82
N LEU A 138 18.18 7.39 -5.58
CA LEU A 138 18.79 6.48 -4.63
C LEU A 138 18.07 5.14 -4.63
N ILE A 139 18.82 4.05 -4.75
CA ILE A 139 18.35 2.68 -4.62
C ILE A 139 18.46 2.26 -3.15
N SER A 140 17.33 2.05 -2.48
CA SER A 140 17.28 1.57 -1.10
C SER A 140 16.76 0.12 -1.04
N PRO A 141 17.31 -0.73 -0.16
CA PRO A 141 18.27 -0.44 0.91
C PRO A 141 19.75 -0.51 0.47
N GLY A 142 20.02 -0.64 -0.83
CA GLY A 142 21.38 -0.78 -1.37
C GLY A 142 22.30 0.43 -1.14
N ASN A 143 21.72 1.61 -0.94
CA ASN A 143 22.40 2.89 -0.75
C ASN A 143 23.33 3.23 -1.93
N ASP A 144 22.86 2.99 -3.15
CA ASP A 144 23.58 3.30 -4.39
C ASP A 144 22.79 4.31 -5.22
N ILE A 145 23.49 5.18 -5.94
CA ILE A 145 22.86 6.23 -6.76
C ILE A 145 22.89 5.79 -8.21
N CYS A 146 21.75 5.87 -8.88
CA CYS A 146 21.64 5.63 -10.31
C CYS A 146 21.01 6.81 -11.04
N THR A 147 21.22 6.86 -12.35
CA THR A 147 20.64 7.90 -13.22
C THR A 147 19.56 7.31 -14.11
N ILE A 148 18.44 8.04 -14.25
CA ILE A 148 17.34 7.66 -15.14
C ILE A 148 17.76 7.96 -16.59
N LYS A 149 17.87 6.91 -17.41
CA LYS A 149 18.20 7.06 -18.84
C LYS A 149 16.95 7.35 -19.67
N SER A 150 15.88 6.61 -19.43
CA SER A 150 14.60 6.81 -20.09
C SER A 150 13.45 6.31 -19.22
N ILE A 151 12.29 6.91 -19.42
CA ILE A 151 11.03 6.55 -18.77
C ILE A 151 10.07 6.07 -19.85
N ARG A 152 9.36 4.97 -19.58
CA ARG A 152 8.21 4.57 -20.38
C ARG A 152 6.98 4.47 -19.51
N ARG A 153 5.86 5.02 -19.99
CA ARG A 153 4.53 4.91 -19.38
C ARG A 153 3.61 4.28 -20.40
N ASN A 154 2.94 3.19 -20.04
CA ASN A 154 2.06 2.45 -20.96
C ASN A 154 2.73 2.06 -22.28
N ASN A 155 3.99 1.60 -22.23
CA ASN A 155 4.84 1.26 -23.39
C ASN A 155 5.20 2.43 -24.33
N LEU A 156 4.93 3.67 -23.95
CA LEU A 156 5.32 4.88 -24.69
C LEU A 156 6.43 5.61 -23.95
N GLU A 157 7.39 6.18 -24.69
CA GLU A 157 8.43 7.01 -24.10
C GLU A 157 7.84 8.29 -23.49
N SER A 158 8.41 8.70 -22.35
CA SER A 158 8.04 9.92 -21.66
C SER A 158 9.29 10.66 -21.17
N GLU A 159 9.21 11.98 -21.10
CA GLU A 159 10.27 12.82 -20.53
C GLU A 159 10.20 12.89 -19.00
N TRP A 160 9.00 12.67 -18.44
CA TRP A 160 8.72 12.78 -17.02
C TRP A 160 7.63 11.80 -16.58
N ALA A 161 7.56 11.54 -15.27
CA ALA A 161 6.49 10.77 -14.65
C ALA A 161 6.21 11.27 -13.23
N VAL A 162 5.02 10.95 -12.72
CA VAL A 162 4.52 11.47 -11.43
C VAL A 162 3.87 10.40 -10.57
N GLY A 163 3.68 10.71 -9.29
CA GLY A 163 2.90 9.91 -8.35
C GLY A 163 1.57 9.43 -8.95
N GLY A 164 1.35 8.12 -8.88
CA GLY A 164 0.22 7.39 -9.44
C GLY A 164 0.51 6.67 -10.75
N ASP A 165 1.58 7.03 -11.48
CA ASP A 165 1.90 6.39 -12.75
C ASP A 165 2.63 5.05 -12.53
N ASN A 166 2.26 4.05 -13.33
CA ASN A 166 3.04 2.82 -13.49
C ASN A 166 4.02 3.04 -14.64
N VAL A 167 5.31 2.81 -14.39
CA VAL A 167 6.38 3.15 -15.32
C VAL A 167 7.43 2.04 -15.40
N ASP A 168 8.08 1.99 -16.55
CA ASP A 168 9.33 1.27 -16.76
C ASP A 168 10.47 2.29 -16.86
N LEU A 169 11.43 2.21 -15.95
CA LEU A 169 12.63 3.05 -15.97
C LEU A 169 13.80 2.26 -16.51
N SER A 170 14.52 2.80 -17.49
CA SER A 170 15.86 2.32 -17.82
C SER A 170 16.88 3.09 -16.98
N LEU A 171 17.68 2.39 -16.19
CA LEU A 171 18.61 2.95 -15.24
C LEU A 171 20.07 2.68 -15.65
N VAL A 172 20.91 3.68 -15.41
CA VAL A 172 22.38 3.54 -15.45
C VAL A 172 22.84 3.24 -14.03
N VAL A 173 23.33 2.01 -13.81
CA VAL A 173 23.68 1.49 -12.48
C VAL A 173 25.08 0.89 -12.54
N GLU A 174 25.91 1.19 -11.55
CA GLU A 174 27.27 0.62 -11.47
C GLU A 174 27.22 -0.88 -11.15
N ASN A 175 26.37 -1.27 -10.19
CA ASN A 175 26.15 -2.67 -9.84
C ASN A 175 24.70 -3.10 -10.04
N PRO A 176 24.35 -3.70 -11.20
CA PRO A 176 23.02 -4.23 -11.48
C PRO A 176 22.45 -5.19 -10.43
N SER A 177 23.31 -5.91 -9.71
CA SER A 177 22.90 -6.94 -8.74
C SER A 177 22.22 -6.35 -7.50
N ILE A 178 22.34 -5.04 -7.28
CA ILE A 178 21.73 -4.35 -6.14
C ILE A 178 20.22 -4.13 -6.31
N LEU A 179 19.77 -4.09 -7.56
CA LEU A 179 18.36 -3.95 -7.91
C LEU A 179 17.64 -5.28 -7.77
N ARG A 180 16.58 -5.27 -6.96
CA ARG A 180 15.71 -6.43 -6.76
C ARG A 180 14.29 -5.96 -6.51
N VAL A 181 13.34 -6.86 -6.72
CA VAL A 181 11.95 -6.68 -6.32
C VAL A 181 11.90 -6.39 -4.81
N GLY A 182 11.10 -5.40 -4.42
CA GLY A 182 11.00 -4.92 -3.05
C GLY A 182 12.01 -3.82 -2.67
N CYS A 183 12.98 -3.48 -3.54
CA CYS A 183 13.73 -2.24 -3.40
C CYS A 183 12.82 -1.02 -3.64
N ILE A 184 13.18 0.11 -3.04
CA ILE A 184 12.50 1.39 -3.25
C ILE A 184 13.50 2.40 -3.82
N LEU A 185 13.09 3.05 -4.90
CA LEU A 185 13.79 4.21 -5.46
C LEU A 185 13.27 5.46 -4.75
N SER A 186 14.18 6.33 -4.32
CA SER A 186 13.84 7.55 -3.60
C SER A 186 14.71 8.73 -4.01
N ASP A 187 14.24 9.93 -3.69
CA ASP A 187 15.04 11.16 -3.73
C ASP A 187 16.34 10.99 -2.91
N PRO A 188 17.54 11.25 -3.47
CA PRO A 188 18.81 11.16 -2.75
C PRO A 188 18.93 12.12 -1.56
N GLU A 189 18.31 13.31 -1.63
CA GLU A 189 18.35 14.29 -0.54
C GLU A 189 17.36 13.94 0.58
N LYS A 190 16.32 13.18 0.23
CA LYS A 190 15.26 12.75 1.15
C LYS A 190 15.08 11.23 1.04
N PRO A 191 16.11 10.45 1.43
CA PRO A 191 16.08 9.00 1.32
C PRO A 191 14.90 8.41 2.09
N ILE A 192 14.39 7.27 1.62
CA ILE A 192 13.42 6.49 2.39
C ILE A 192 14.06 5.97 3.68
N PRO A 193 13.38 6.03 4.84
CA PRO A 193 13.94 5.47 6.05
C PRO A 193 14.06 3.95 5.96
N LEU A 194 15.13 3.45 6.57
CA LEU A 194 15.37 2.02 6.74
C LEU A 194 15.05 1.65 8.18
N SER A 195 14.23 0.62 8.36
CA SER A 195 13.91 0.13 9.70
C SER A 195 13.84 -1.39 9.71
N LYS A 196 14.39 -1.98 10.78
CA LYS A 196 14.23 -3.39 11.09
C LYS A 196 13.18 -3.59 12.17
N ARG A 197 13.04 -2.62 13.08
CA ARG A 197 12.15 -2.69 14.24
C ARG A 197 11.24 -1.47 14.33
N PHE A 198 9.94 -1.73 14.43
CA PHE A 198 8.91 -0.69 14.43
C PHE A 198 7.68 -1.10 15.23
N ILE A 199 6.88 -0.09 15.61
CA ILE A 199 5.54 -0.28 16.16
C ILE A 199 4.54 -0.17 15.03
N ALA A 200 3.57 -1.07 15.05
CA ALA A 200 2.45 -1.05 14.14
C ALA A 200 1.13 -1.30 14.86
N GLN A 201 0.09 -0.64 14.37
CA GLN A 201 -1.29 -1.00 14.68
C GLN A 201 -1.73 -2.08 13.72
N ILE A 202 -2.11 -3.25 14.23
CA ILE A 202 -2.62 -4.36 13.45
C ILE A 202 -4.10 -4.59 13.73
N VAL A 203 -4.80 -5.13 12.74
CA VAL A 203 -6.12 -5.74 12.87
C VAL A 203 -5.95 -7.20 12.47
N THR A 204 -6.24 -8.12 13.40
CA THR A 204 -6.20 -9.55 13.13
C THR A 204 -7.45 -10.02 12.41
N PHE A 205 -7.29 -11.02 11.56
CA PHE A 205 -8.40 -11.74 10.95
C PHE A 205 -8.66 -13.02 11.74
N THR A 206 -8.95 -14.13 11.06
CA THR A 206 -9.02 -15.45 11.67
C THR A 206 -7.62 -15.97 11.92
N LEU A 207 -7.28 -16.28 13.18
CA LEU A 207 -6.00 -16.86 13.56
C LEU A 207 -6.21 -18.35 13.84
N PRO A 208 -5.40 -19.25 13.25
CA PRO A 208 -5.45 -20.66 13.64
C PRO A 208 -4.94 -20.87 15.07
N ILE A 209 -4.00 -20.02 15.51
CA ILE A 209 -3.41 -20.02 16.85
C ILE A 209 -3.32 -18.57 17.32
N PRO A 210 -3.72 -18.25 18.57
CA PRO A 210 -3.57 -16.91 19.12
C PRO A 210 -2.13 -16.41 19.03
N MET A 211 -1.96 -15.15 18.65
CA MET A 211 -0.64 -14.55 18.46
C MET A 211 -0.03 -14.18 19.82
N THR A 212 1.19 -14.65 20.09
CA THR A 212 1.95 -14.38 21.33
C THR A 212 3.25 -13.62 21.03
N ASN A 213 3.97 -13.18 22.07
CA ASN A 213 5.35 -12.71 21.88
C ASN A 213 6.19 -13.81 21.21
N GLY A 214 7.02 -13.44 20.24
CA GLY A 214 7.85 -14.35 19.46
C GLY A 214 7.14 -15.01 18.27
N TYR A 215 5.87 -14.69 18.02
CA TYR A 215 5.11 -15.28 16.92
C TYR A 215 5.74 -14.94 15.56
N GLN A 216 6.04 -15.98 14.78
CA GLN A 216 6.71 -15.86 13.49
C GLN A 216 5.68 -15.65 12.37
N VAL A 217 5.96 -14.70 11.49
CA VAL A 217 5.09 -14.30 10.39
C VAL A 217 5.93 -14.00 9.15
N VAL A 218 5.26 -13.98 8.01
CA VAL A 218 5.78 -13.36 6.79
C VAL A 218 5.14 -11.99 6.66
N PHE A 219 5.97 -10.96 6.62
CA PHE A 219 5.59 -9.56 6.45
C PHE A 219 5.58 -9.21 4.97
N HIS A 220 4.42 -8.79 4.47
CA HIS A 220 4.26 -8.34 3.09
C HIS A 220 3.94 -6.86 3.05
N ALA A 221 4.80 -6.08 2.39
CA ALA A 221 4.59 -4.66 2.16
C ALA A 221 4.98 -4.30 0.72
N HIS A 222 4.02 -3.78 -0.03
CA HIS A 222 4.20 -3.39 -1.44
C HIS A 222 4.65 -4.62 -2.26
N SER A 223 5.86 -4.63 -2.82
CA SER A 223 6.44 -5.77 -3.54
C SER A 223 7.45 -6.56 -2.69
N MET A 224 7.59 -6.22 -1.41
CA MET A 224 8.53 -6.85 -0.48
C MET A 224 7.85 -7.94 0.36
N GLU A 225 8.55 -9.06 0.52
CA GLU A 225 8.19 -10.17 1.40
C GLU A 225 9.37 -10.47 2.32
N GLU A 226 9.17 -10.42 3.63
CA GLU A 226 10.20 -10.69 4.62
C GLU A 226 9.73 -11.59 5.78
N PRO A 227 10.56 -12.52 6.25
CA PRO A 227 10.37 -13.12 7.56
C PRO A 227 10.37 -12.04 8.65
N ALA A 228 9.43 -12.14 9.59
CA ALA A 228 9.32 -11.21 10.69
C ALA A 228 8.85 -11.91 11.97
N THR A 229 9.15 -11.29 13.10
CA THR A 229 8.73 -11.74 14.43
C THR A 229 7.94 -10.65 15.12
N ILE A 230 6.80 -11.01 15.71
CA ILE A 230 6.07 -10.15 16.64
C ILE A 230 6.80 -10.19 17.99
N THR A 231 7.66 -9.21 18.23
CA THR A 231 8.57 -9.24 19.40
C THR A 231 7.91 -8.77 20.68
N ARG A 232 6.89 -7.91 20.58
CA ARG A 232 6.15 -7.42 21.76
C ARG A 232 4.68 -7.14 21.45
N LEU A 233 3.79 -7.66 22.28
CA LEU A 233 2.39 -7.25 22.31
C LEU A 233 2.25 -6.04 23.25
N ILE A 234 2.04 -4.84 22.70
CA ILE A 234 2.06 -3.59 23.47
C ILE A 234 0.70 -3.35 24.12
N SER A 235 -0.37 -3.37 23.32
CA SER A 235 -1.72 -3.16 23.84
C SER A 235 -2.79 -3.66 22.89
N LEU A 236 -3.93 -4.09 23.43
CA LEU A 236 -5.19 -4.18 22.69
C LEU A 236 -5.86 -2.81 22.63
N LEU A 237 -6.48 -2.52 21.50
CA LEU A 237 -7.27 -1.31 21.26
C LEU A 237 -8.75 -1.65 21.15
N ASP A 238 -9.61 -0.74 21.61
CA ASP A 238 -11.05 -0.81 21.38
C ASP A 238 -11.45 -0.27 20.00
N SER A 239 -12.76 -0.22 19.72
CA SER A 239 -13.30 0.33 18.47
C SER A 239 -13.04 1.81 18.25
N ASN A 240 -12.75 2.55 19.33
CA ASN A 240 -12.45 3.98 19.31
C ASN A 240 -10.94 4.25 19.20
N GLY A 241 -10.12 3.18 19.16
CA GLY A 241 -8.66 3.26 19.13
C GLY A 241 -8.04 3.53 20.52
N ALA A 242 -8.84 3.52 21.59
CA ALA A 242 -8.34 3.68 22.95
C ALA A 242 -7.75 2.35 23.47
N VAL A 243 -6.78 2.46 24.38
CA VAL A 243 -6.12 1.29 24.96
C VAL A 243 -7.10 0.56 25.89
N SER A 244 -7.53 -0.64 25.49
CA SER A 244 -8.40 -1.50 26.29
C SER A 244 -7.60 -2.36 27.27
N LYS A 245 -6.42 -2.84 26.86
CA LYS A 245 -5.55 -3.68 27.69
C LYS A 245 -4.09 -3.48 27.34
N LYS A 246 -3.26 -3.18 28.34
CA LYS A 246 -1.79 -3.10 28.18
C LYS A 246 -1.15 -4.47 28.36
N ASN A 247 -0.08 -4.73 27.61
CA ASN A 247 0.74 -5.95 27.67
C ASN A 247 -0.09 -7.25 27.71
N PRO A 248 -0.96 -7.50 26.71
CA PRO A 248 -1.74 -8.73 26.68
C PRO A 248 -0.83 -9.96 26.53
N ARG A 249 -1.23 -11.10 27.11
CA ARG A 249 -0.48 -12.36 26.97
C ARG A 249 -0.56 -12.94 25.55
N CYS A 250 -1.69 -12.73 24.88
CA CYS A 250 -1.93 -13.11 23.49
C CYS A 250 -2.92 -12.15 22.84
N ILE A 251 -2.96 -12.16 21.51
CA ILE A 251 -3.90 -11.46 20.64
C ILE A 251 -4.77 -12.53 19.97
N SER A 252 -6.09 -12.36 20.06
CA SER A 252 -7.09 -13.24 19.46
C SER A 252 -7.54 -12.75 18.08
N ASP A 253 -8.47 -13.47 17.48
CA ASP A 253 -9.08 -13.13 16.21
C ASP A 253 -9.82 -11.79 16.26
N THR A 254 -9.92 -11.13 15.10
CA THR A 254 -10.79 -9.96 14.87
C THR A 254 -10.58 -8.81 15.86
N CYS A 255 -9.36 -8.61 16.34
CA CYS A 255 -9.05 -7.56 17.30
C CYS A 255 -8.00 -6.60 16.77
N THR A 256 -8.02 -5.38 17.33
CA THR A 256 -7.05 -4.34 17.01
C THR A 256 -6.00 -4.29 18.12
N ALA A 257 -4.73 -4.22 17.74
CA ALA A 257 -3.64 -4.18 18.70
C ALA A 257 -2.49 -3.30 18.21
N LEU A 258 -1.75 -2.73 19.15
CA LEU A 258 -0.41 -2.21 18.91
C LEU A 258 0.60 -3.31 19.22
N VAL A 259 1.47 -3.58 18.26
CA VAL A 259 2.52 -4.60 18.36
C VAL A 259 3.85 -4.02 17.91
N GLU A 260 4.92 -4.55 18.46
CA GLU A 260 6.27 -4.37 17.95
C GLU A 260 6.60 -5.52 17.01
N ILE A 261 7.10 -5.17 15.83
CA ILE A 261 7.51 -6.11 14.79
C ILE A 261 9.00 -5.91 14.51
N THR A 262 9.72 -7.02 14.42
CA THR A 262 11.12 -7.04 13.97
C THR A 262 11.25 -7.88 12.71
N LEU A 263 11.74 -7.29 11.63
CA LEU A 263 12.00 -7.97 10.36
C LEU A 263 13.32 -8.75 10.41
N GLY A 264 13.46 -9.76 9.55
CA GLY A 264 14.70 -10.52 9.40
C GLY A 264 15.88 -9.65 8.92
N ARG A 265 15.59 -8.69 8.02
CA ARG A 265 16.57 -7.75 7.47
C ARG A 265 16.12 -6.30 7.55
N LEU A 266 17.10 -5.40 7.47
CA LEU A 266 16.84 -3.96 7.37
C LEU A 266 16.11 -3.66 6.06
N SER A 267 14.96 -3.00 6.15
CA SER A 267 14.02 -2.86 5.02
C SER A 267 13.53 -1.42 4.87
N CYS A 268 13.12 -1.07 3.65
CA CYS A 268 12.60 0.26 3.33
C CYS A 268 11.14 0.36 3.78
N LEU A 269 10.84 1.22 4.73
CA LEU A 269 9.51 1.38 5.29
C LEU A 269 9.20 2.87 5.45
N GLU A 270 7.92 3.24 5.46
CA GLU A 270 7.49 4.60 5.79
C GLU A 270 6.44 4.56 6.90
N LEU A 271 6.33 5.66 7.64
CA LEU A 271 5.20 5.83 8.56
C LEU A 271 3.92 6.02 7.76
N TYR A 272 2.82 5.42 8.22
CA TYR A 272 1.51 5.57 7.60
C TYR A 272 1.05 7.03 7.49
N SER A 273 1.39 7.84 8.50
CA SER A 273 1.12 9.28 8.51
C SER A 273 1.88 10.05 7.42
N SER A 274 3.09 9.61 7.08
CA SER A 274 3.93 10.21 6.05
C SER A 274 3.53 9.75 4.65
N TYR A 275 3.46 8.43 4.42
CA TYR A 275 3.10 7.83 3.13
C TYR A 275 2.14 6.68 3.34
N ARG A 276 0.84 6.94 3.14
CA ARG A 276 -0.22 5.95 3.41
C ARG A 276 -0.02 4.62 2.69
N GLN A 277 0.48 4.65 1.45
CA GLN A 277 0.69 3.43 0.64
C GLN A 277 1.89 2.62 1.12
N LEU A 278 2.97 3.30 1.53
CA LEU A 278 4.20 2.66 2.01
C LEU A 278 4.16 2.31 3.52
N GLY A 279 3.18 2.83 4.26
CA GLY A 279 2.98 2.50 5.67
C GLY A 279 1.98 1.38 5.93
N ARG A 280 1.41 0.75 4.88
CA ARG A 280 0.49 -0.38 4.99
C ARG A 280 1.20 -1.70 4.72
N PHE A 281 0.81 -2.73 5.45
CA PHE A 281 1.35 -4.08 5.26
C PHE A 281 0.32 -5.15 5.64
N THR A 282 0.62 -6.39 5.29
CA THR A 282 -0.12 -7.58 5.73
C THR A 282 0.83 -8.59 6.35
N LEU A 283 0.32 -9.39 7.27
CA LEU A 283 1.03 -10.49 7.91
C LEU A 283 0.38 -11.79 7.47
N ARG A 284 1.22 -12.74 7.04
CA ARG A 284 0.80 -14.08 6.65
C ARG A 284 1.47 -15.13 7.51
N ASN A 285 0.77 -16.23 7.75
CA ASN A 285 1.33 -17.42 8.40
C ASN A 285 0.68 -18.66 7.74
N GLY A 286 1.49 -19.65 7.38
CA GLY A 286 1.00 -20.87 6.73
C GLY A 286 0.26 -20.62 5.41
N GLY A 287 0.62 -19.56 4.68
CA GLY A 287 -0.04 -19.20 3.43
C GLY A 287 -1.39 -18.49 3.58
N VAL A 288 -1.83 -18.14 4.79
CA VAL A 288 -3.08 -17.41 5.05
C VAL A 288 -2.77 -16.02 5.60
N THR A 289 -3.55 -15.01 5.20
CA THR A 289 -3.47 -13.66 5.79
C THR A 289 -4.07 -13.66 7.19
N ILE A 290 -3.23 -13.38 8.19
CA ILE A 290 -3.62 -13.39 9.61
C ILE A 290 -3.87 -12.00 10.17
N ALA A 291 -3.26 -10.97 9.58
CA ALA A 291 -3.48 -9.59 9.99
C ALA A 291 -3.14 -8.61 8.88
N ALA A 292 -3.63 -7.39 9.01
CA ALA A 292 -3.15 -6.22 8.29
C ALA A 292 -2.75 -5.14 9.28
N GLY A 293 -1.84 -4.25 8.89
CA GLY A 293 -1.38 -3.22 9.79
C GLY A 293 -0.90 -1.94 9.14
N LEU A 294 -0.74 -0.94 10.01
CA LEU A 294 -0.27 0.40 9.73
C LEU A 294 0.99 0.64 10.57
N ILE A 295 2.06 1.08 9.94
CA ILE A 295 3.30 1.44 10.62
C ILE A 295 3.12 2.80 11.29
N THR A 296 3.26 2.85 12.61
CA THR A 296 2.99 4.05 13.41
C THR A 296 4.26 4.72 13.92
N GLU A 297 5.31 3.95 14.22
CA GLU A 297 6.54 4.47 14.80
C GLU A 297 7.75 3.59 14.47
N PHE A 298 8.91 4.19 14.25
CA PHE A 298 10.19 3.49 14.10
C PHE A 298 11.01 3.56 15.38
N TYR A 299 11.62 2.44 15.80
CA TYR A 299 12.57 2.45 16.93
C TYR A 299 13.95 2.99 16.52
N ASP A 300 14.36 2.78 15.27
CA ASP A 300 15.73 3.02 14.81
C ASP A 300 15.94 4.41 14.18
N ASN A 301 15.18 5.44 14.58
CA ASN A 301 15.49 6.80 14.13
C ASN A 301 16.67 7.33 14.96
N PRO A 302 17.90 7.49 14.43
CA PRO A 302 18.90 8.25 15.14
C PRO A 302 18.34 9.67 15.36
N PRO A 303 18.48 10.28 16.55
CA PRO A 303 18.02 11.64 16.76
C PRO A 303 18.70 12.54 15.73
N LYS A 304 17.91 13.30 14.96
CA LYS A 304 18.41 14.42 14.17
C LYS A 304 19.20 15.31 15.12
N LYS A 305 20.53 15.34 15.00
CA LYS A 305 21.33 16.36 15.67
C LYS A 305 20.85 17.71 15.12
N SER A 306 20.11 18.46 15.93
CA SER A 306 19.87 19.87 15.67
C SER A 306 21.22 20.54 15.59
N SER A 307 21.58 21.02 14.40
CA SER A 307 22.72 21.91 14.21
C SER A 307 22.41 23.26 14.86
N SER A 308 22.59 23.35 16.18
CA SER A 308 22.78 24.63 16.84
C SER A 308 24.27 24.95 16.81
N SER A 309 24.68 25.73 15.82
CA SER A 309 25.97 26.43 15.83
C SER A 309 26.08 27.27 17.11
N PRO A 310 27.17 27.18 17.90
CA PRO A 310 27.33 28.01 19.07
C PRO A 310 27.60 29.46 18.63
N LEU A 311 26.76 30.39 19.08
CA LEU A 311 27.00 31.82 18.99
C LEU A 311 28.27 32.16 19.78
N THR A 312 29.32 32.60 19.10
CA THR A 312 30.50 33.22 19.69
C THR A 312 30.07 34.47 20.44
N THR A 313 30.20 34.46 21.76
CA THR A 313 29.94 35.63 22.61
C THR A 313 31.18 36.53 22.57
N THR A 314 31.07 37.67 21.89
CA THR A 314 32.09 38.72 21.91
C THR A 314 31.98 39.49 23.22
N THR A 315 32.93 39.31 24.13
CA THR A 315 33.03 40.07 25.37
C THR A 315 33.58 41.45 25.07
N THR A 316 32.74 42.47 25.12
CA THR A 316 33.15 43.88 25.06
C THR A 316 33.51 44.34 26.47
N THR A 317 34.81 44.47 26.75
CA THR A 317 35.32 45.05 28.00
C THR A 317 35.26 46.57 27.89
N THR A 318 34.22 47.19 28.44
CA THR A 318 34.15 48.66 28.57
C THR A 318 34.93 49.08 29.81
N SER A 319 36.12 49.62 29.61
CA SER A 319 36.83 50.41 30.61
C SER A 319 36.15 51.76 30.76
N ASN A 320 35.70 52.14 31.96
CA ASN A 320 35.42 53.53 32.28
C ASN A 320 36.15 53.95 33.55
N LYS A 321 37.06 54.91 33.35
CA LYS A 321 37.70 55.75 34.35
C LYS A 321 36.72 56.85 34.77
N LYS A 322 36.40 56.92 36.06
CA LYS A 322 36.44 58.08 36.97
C LYS A 322 35.51 57.83 38.15
#